data_AF-E4Q4J7-F1
#
_entry.id   AF-E4Q4J7-F1
#
_cell.length_a   1.000
_cell.length_b   1.000
_cell.length_c   1.000
_cell.angle_alpha   90.00
_cell.angle_beta   90.00
_cell.angle_gamma   90.00
#
_symmetry.space_group_name_H-M   'P 1'
#
loop_
_entity.id
_entity.type
_entity.pdbx_description
1 polymer ?
#
loop_
_entity_poly.entity_id
_entity_poly.type
_entity_poly.pdbx_seq_one_letter_code
_entity_poly.pdbx_strand_id
1 'polypeptide(L)'
;MLLTNLEMRKKFILAFLISAFIPQIVLGIILFLNLHAITLENAINNTKRNVQDVKKSLSDVLQNAVYISNKLYLDKKLSDILSTEYSDVSKLYEDYTSYKEFSNLLSIYNKNIHLIKVYTFNPTLLDTGEFVKVDNYIKKQRWFIHSLKGAALY
;
A
#
# COMPACT_ATOMS: atom_id res chain seq x y z
N MET A 1 30.87 57.39 3.16
CA MET A 1 31.88 57.71 4.20
C MET A 1 33.19 56.92 4.06
N LEU A 2 33.22 55.75 3.39
CA LEU A 2 34.46 54.95 3.21
C LEU A 2 35.41 55.42 2.08
N LEU A 3 34.93 56.22 1.13
CA LEU A 3 35.70 56.66 -0.04
C LEU A 3 36.52 57.95 0.17
N THR A 4 36.33 58.65 1.29
CA THR A 4 36.85 60.01 1.44
C THR A 4 38.33 60.09 1.80
N ASN A 5 38.93 59.00 2.32
CA ASN A 5 40.30 58.99 2.84
C ASN A 5 41.27 58.03 2.11
N LEU A 6 40.98 57.71 0.84
CA LEU A 6 41.78 56.81 0.01
C LEU A 6 42.53 57.59 -1.08
N GLU A 7 43.80 57.27 -1.32
CA GLU A 7 44.56 57.77 -2.48
C GLU A 7 43.80 57.49 -3.78
N MET A 8 43.85 58.42 -4.75
CA MET A 8 43.04 58.36 -5.99
C MET A 8 43.05 57.00 -6.69
N ARG A 9 44.20 56.31 -6.72
CA ARG A 9 44.36 54.96 -7.27
C ARG A 9 43.45 53.91 -6.61
N LYS A 10 43.29 53.98 -5.29
CA LYS A 10 42.43 53.05 -4.53
C LYS A 10 40.94 53.30 -4.79
N LYS A 11 40.54 54.54 -5.08
CA LYS A 11 39.15 54.88 -5.45
C LYS A 11 38.73 54.23 -6.78
N PHE A 12 39.60 54.28 -7.80
CA PHE A 12 39.34 53.65 -9.10
C PHE A 12 39.28 52.12 -9.01
N ILE A 13 40.20 51.49 -8.25
CA ILE A 13 40.19 50.04 -8.03
C ILE A 13 38.90 49.60 -7.31
N LEU A 14 38.47 50.35 -6.29
CA LEU A 14 37.24 50.07 -5.56
C LEU A 14 36.00 50.19 -6.45
N ALA A 15 35.92 51.23 -7.29
CA ALA A 15 34.81 51.41 -8.22
C ALA A 15 34.72 50.27 -9.25
N PHE A 16 35.87 49.83 -9.78
CA PHE A 16 35.94 48.71 -10.70
C PHE A 16 35.46 47.40 -10.05
N LEU A 17 35.94 47.11 -8.83
CA LEU A 17 35.51 45.92 -8.08
C LEU A 17 34.00 45.95 -7.79
N ILE A 18 33.48 47.06 -7.29
CA ILE A 18 32.05 47.21 -7.00
C ILE A 18 31.21 47.00 -8.26
N SER A 19 31.60 47.60 -9.39
CA SER A 19 30.90 47.46 -10.66
C SER A 19 30.93 46.03 -11.21
N ALA A 20 31.99 45.26 -10.94
CA ALA A 20 32.11 43.88 -11.39
C ALA A 20 31.34 42.90 -10.48
N PHE A 21 31.35 43.14 -9.17
CA PHE A 21 30.74 42.24 -8.19
C PHE A 21 29.24 42.45 -8.00
N ILE A 22 28.73 43.68 -8.12
CA ILE A 22 27.30 43.95 -7.95
C ILE A 22 26.45 43.07 -8.88
N PRO A 23 26.71 42.99 -10.20
CA PRO A 23 25.92 42.14 -11.09
C PRO A 23 25.96 40.65 -10.71
N GLN A 24 27.12 40.15 -10.29
CA GLN A 24 27.29 38.75 -9.88
C GLN A 24 26.50 38.43 -8.61
N ILE A 25 26.51 39.34 -7.64
CA ILE A 25 25.73 39.20 -6.40
C ILE A 25 24.24 39.22 -6.71
N VAL A 26 23.77 40.13 -7.56
CA VAL A 26 22.35 40.22 -7.96
C VAL A 26 21.90 38.92 -8.64
N LEU A 27 22.69 38.40 -9.57
CA LEU A 27 22.40 37.12 -10.22
C LEU A 27 22.38 35.96 -9.21
N GLY A 28 23.35 35.92 -8.30
CA GLY A 28 23.41 34.91 -7.23
C GLY A 28 22.17 34.93 -6.33
N ILE A 29 21.70 36.12 -5.94
CA ILE A 29 20.49 36.28 -5.12
C ILE A 29 19.26 35.79 -5.88
N ILE A 30 19.09 36.18 -7.16
CA ILE A 30 17.95 35.74 -7.97
C ILE A 30 17.96 34.21 -8.12
N LEU A 31 19.11 33.62 -8.42
CA LEU A 31 19.25 32.17 -8.55
C LEU A 31 18.92 31.46 -7.23
N PHE A 32 19.45 31.96 -6.11
CA PHE A 32 19.19 31.39 -4.80
C PHE A 32 17.70 31.40 -4.45
N LEU A 33 17.01 32.54 -4.67
CA LEU A 33 15.58 32.66 -4.40
C LEU A 33 14.75 31.69 -5.25
N ASN A 34 15.08 31.54 -6.54
CA ASN A 34 14.40 30.61 -7.44
C ASN A 34 14.62 29.15 -7.02
N LEU A 35 15.88 28.77 -6.73
CA LEU A 35 16.21 27.41 -6.28
C LEU A 35 15.49 27.06 -4.97
N HIS A 36 15.42 28.01 -4.05
CA HIS A 36 14.69 27.83 -2.80
C HIS A 36 13.20 27.59 -3.03
N ALA A 37 12.56 28.39 -3.90
CA ALA A 37 11.16 28.23 -4.26
C ALA A 37 10.86 26.87 -4.91
N ILE A 38 11.68 26.47 -5.89
CA ILE A 38 11.56 25.17 -6.58
C ILE A 38 11.74 24.01 -5.60
N THR A 39 12.71 24.10 -4.69
CA THR A 39 12.98 23.05 -3.70
C THR A 39 11.81 22.87 -2.74
N LEU A 40 11.23 23.98 -2.27
CA LEU A 40 10.06 23.95 -1.38
C LEU A 40 8.84 23.36 -2.09
N GLU A 41 8.56 23.79 -3.32
CA GLU A 41 7.45 23.26 -4.12
C GLU A 41 7.63 21.76 -4.40
N ASN A 42 8.83 21.33 -4.77
CA ASN A 42 9.16 19.91 -4.97
C ASN A 42 8.97 19.10 -3.69
N ALA A 43 9.40 19.60 -2.53
CA ALA A 43 9.21 18.91 -1.26
C ALA A 43 7.71 18.70 -0.94
N ILE A 44 6.88 19.72 -1.17
CA ILE A 44 5.42 19.64 -0.97
C ILE A 44 4.80 18.65 -1.95
N ASN A 45 5.15 18.74 -3.24
CA ASN A 45 4.60 17.88 -4.28
C ASN A 45 5.02 16.42 -4.11
N ASN A 46 6.27 16.16 -3.73
CA ASN A 46 6.76 14.82 -3.42
C ASN A 46 6.00 14.22 -2.23
N THR A 47 5.76 15.01 -1.17
CA THR A 47 4.96 14.55 -0.03
C THR A 47 3.54 14.17 -0.45
N LYS A 48 2.88 14.99 -1.27
CA LYS A 48 1.55 14.69 -1.80
C LYS A 48 1.53 13.44 -2.67
N ARG A 49 2.52 13.27 -3.56
CA ARG A 49 2.68 12.08 -4.42
C ARG A 49 2.87 10.82 -3.59
N ASN A 50 3.75 10.85 -2.60
CA ASN A 50 3.98 9.71 -1.71
C ASN A 50 2.67 9.26 -1.02
N VAL A 51 1.84 10.20 -0.55
CA VAL A 51 0.54 9.86 0.04
C VAL A 51 -0.42 9.26 -1.00
N GLN A 52 -0.44 9.79 -2.23
CA GLN A 52 -1.24 9.24 -3.31
C GLN A 52 -0.79 7.82 -3.70
N ASP A 53 0.51 7.57 -3.73
CA ASP A 53 1.08 6.26 -4.03
C ASP A 53 0.71 5.25 -2.95
N VAL A 54 0.83 5.61 -1.67
CA VAL A 54 0.37 4.77 -0.55
C VAL A 54 -1.12 4.46 -0.67
N LYS A 55 -1.95 5.47 -0.98
CA LYS A 55 -3.39 5.28 -1.18
C LYS A 55 -3.67 4.31 -2.33
N LYS A 56 -2.94 4.43 -3.44
CA LYS A 56 -3.07 3.54 -4.59
C LYS A 56 -2.68 2.11 -4.24
N SER A 57 -1.52 1.91 -3.60
CA SER A 57 -1.08 0.59 -3.14
C SER A 57 -2.09 -0.06 -2.20
N LEU A 58 -2.63 0.69 -1.23
CA LEU A 58 -3.67 0.18 -0.34
C LEU A 58 -4.95 -0.20 -1.11
N SER A 59 -5.35 0.64 -2.06
CA SER A 59 -6.50 0.36 -2.93
C SER A 59 -6.30 -0.93 -3.73
N ASP A 60 -5.11 -1.14 -4.31
CA ASP A 60 -4.80 -2.34 -5.09
C ASP A 60 -4.82 -3.61 -4.21
N VAL A 61 -4.31 -3.52 -2.98
CA VAL A 61 -4.39 -4.63 -2.00
C VAL A 61 -5.85 -4.96 -1.66
N LEU A 62 -6.66 -3.94 -1.35
CA LEU A 62 -8.07 -4.11 -1.01
C LEU A 62 -8.90 -4.66 -2.19
N GLN A 63 -8.66 -4.16 -3.40
CA GLN A 63 -9.35 -4.64 -4.61
C GLN A 63 -9.02 -6.12 -4.87
N ASN A 64 -7.75 -6.52 -4.73
CA ASN A 64 -7.37 -7.94 -4.85
C ASN A 64 -8.05 -8.80 -3.79
N ALA A 65 -8.09 -8.34 -2.53
CA ALA A 65 -8.75 -9.07 -1.44
C ALA A 65 -10.26 -9.24 -1.70
N VAL A 66 -10.94 -8.20 -2.18
CA VAL A 66 -12.37 -8.25 -2.55
C VAL A 66 -12.59 -9.19 -3.74
N TYR A 67 -11.77 -9.08 -4.78
CA TYR A 67 -11.86 -9.95 -5.95
C TYR A 67 -11.70 -11.43 -5.58
N ILE A 68 -10.68 -11.77 -4.79
CA ILE A 68 -10.45 -13.13 -4.30
C ILE A 68 -11.63 -13.60 -3.46
N SER A 69 -12.11 -12.77 -2.53
CA SER A 69 -13.25 -13.12 -1.67
C SER A 69 -14.50 -13.44 -2.49
N ASN A 70 -14.83 -12.61 -3.49
CA ASN A 70 -15.97 -12.82 -4.38
C ASN A 70 -15.78 -14.06 -5.26
N LYS A 71 -14.57 -14.29 -5.77
CA LYS A 71 -14.27 -15.47 -6.60
C LYS A 71 -14.48 -16.75 -5.80
N LEU A 72 -13.96 -16.82 -4.57
CA LEU A 72 -14.11 -17.96 -3.68
C LEU A 72 -15.55 -18.13 -3.20
N TYR A 73 -16.25 -17.04 -2.91
CA TYR A 73 -17.67 -17.08 -2.52
C TYR A 73 -18.56 -17.71 -3.61
N LEU A 74 -18.26 -17.44 -4.88
CA LEU A 74 -19.00 -17.96 -6.03
C LEU A 74 -18.45 -19.30 -6.55
N ASP A 75 -17.40 -19.84 -5.94
CA ASP A 75 -16.77 -21.09 -6.36
C ASP A 75 -17.63 -22.28 -5.94
N LYS A 76 -18.24 -22.93 -6.94
CA LYS A 76 -19.08 -24.11 -6.73
C LYS A 76 -18.34 -25.25 -6.06
N LYS A 77 -17.09 -25.52 -6.46
CA LYS A 77 -16.32 -26.63 -5.90
C LYS A 77 -16.00 -26.36 -4.43
N LEU A 78 -15.67 -25.13 -4.07
CA LEU A 78 -15.49 -24.76 -2.66
C LEU A 78 -16.80 -24.90 -1.87
N SER A 79 -17.92 -24.43 -2.44
CA SER A 79 -19.25 -24.57 -1.82
C SER A 79 -19.62 -26.04 -1.58
N ASP A 80 -19.34 -26.91 -2.54
CA ASP A 80 -19.59 -28.36 -2.43
C ASP A 80 -18.76 -28.98 -1.31
N ILE A 81 -17.47 -28.64 -1.21
CA ILE A 81 -16.59 -29.10 -0.12
C ILE A 81 -17.11 -28.63 1.23
N LEU A 82 -17.51 -27.36 1.34
CA LEU A 82 -17.98 -26.80 2.61
C LEU A 82 -19.31 -27.42 3.08
N SER A 83 -20.17 -27.80 2.14
CA SER A 83 -21.51 -28.33 2.40
C SER A 83 -21.55 -29.87 2.52
N THR A 84 -20.49 -30.57 2.11
CA THR A 84 -20.44 -32.04 2.16
C THR A 84 -20.18 -32.53 3.58
N GLU A 85 -21.05 -33.40 4.08
CA GLU A 85 -20.78 -34.17 5.31
C GLU A 85 -19.92 -35.39 4.96
N TYR A 86 -18.69 -35.40 5.44
CA TYR A 86 -17.73 -36.47 5.14
C TYR A 86 -17.81 -37.57 6.19
N SER A 87 -18.20 -38.77 5.76
CA SER A 87 -18.10 -40.01 6.55
C SER A 87 -16.80 -40.78 6.28
N ASP A 88 -16.18 -40.55 5.11
CA ASP A 88 -14.93 -41.17 4.69
C ASP A 88 -13.84 -40.10 4.53
N VAL A 89 -12.74 -40.28 5.28
CA VAL A 89 -11.56 -39.40 5.27
C VAL A 89 -10.87 -39.42 3.90
N SER A 90 -10.96 -40.53 3.16
CA SER A 90 -10.34 -40.68 1.83
C SER A 90 -10.95 -39.68 0.83
N LYS A 91 -12.28 -39.56 0.85
CA LYS A 91 -13.02 -38.62 0.00
C LYS A 91 -12.71 -37.16 0.37
N LEU A 92 -12.63 -36.86 1.68
CA LEU A 92 -12.22 -35.54 2.15
C LEU A 92 -10.82 -35.15 1.65
N TYR A 93 -9.88 -36.09 1.72
CA TYR A 93 -8.52 -35.87 1.23
C TYR A 93 -8.48 -35.65 -0.28
N GLU A 94 -9.24 -36.41 -1.06
CA GLU A 94 -9.37 -36.23 -2.51
C GLU A 94 -9.91 -34.84 -2.87
N ASP A 95 -10.97 -34.40 -2.18
CA ASP A 95 -11.57 -33.09 -2.40
C ASP A 95 -10.62 -31.94 -2.03
N TYR A 96 -9.91 -32.04 -0.90
CA TYR A 96 -8.91 -31.06 -0.50
C TYR A 96 -7.74 -30.98 -1.48
N THR A 97 -7.18 -32.14 -1.86
CA THR A 97 -6.00 -32.17 -2.73
C THR A 97 -6.33 -31.76 -4.17
N SER A 98 -7.54 -32.02 -4.64
CA SER A 98 -8.00 -31.61 -5.97
C SER A 98 -8.41 -30.14 -6.05
N TYR A 99 -8.59 -29.45 -4.91
CA TYR A 99 -8.91 -28.02 -4.85
C TYR A 99 -7.63 -27.17 -4.81
N LYS A 100 -7.13 -26.76 -5.99
CA LYS A 100 -5.88 -25.98 -6.13
C LYS A 100 -6.06 -24.47 -6.11
N GLU A 101 -7.30 -23.98 -6.03
CA GLU A 101 -7.60 -22.57 -6.25
C GLU A 101 -6.95 -21.64 -5.22
N PHE A 102 -6.84 -22.05 -3.96
CA PHE A 102 -6.09 -21.29 -2.94
C PHE A 102 -4.64 -21.05 -3.34
N SER A 103 -3.93 -22.11 -3.76
CA SER A 103 -2.53 -22.00 -4.19
C SER A 103 -2.38 -21.17 -5.46
N ASN A 104 -3.32 -21.28 -6.40
CA ASN A 104 -3.32 -20.48 -7.63
C ASN A 104 -3.47 -18.99 -7.31
N LEU A 105 -4.45 -18.63 -6.46
CA LEU A 105 -4.70 -17.24 -6.09
C LEU A 105 -3.56 -16.65 -5.27
N LEU A 106 -2.99 -17.42 -4.33
CA LEU A 106 -1.81 -16.98 -3.59
C LEU A 106 -0.60 -16.78 -4.50
N SER A 107 -0.42 -17.62 -5.53
CA SER A 107 0.66 -17.46 -6.51
C SER A 107 0.48 -16.18 -7.35
N ILE A 108 -0.74 -15.95 -7.87
CA ILE A 108 -1.06 -14.78 -8.71
C ILE A 108 -0.96 -13.47 -7.92
N TYR A 109 -1.45 -13.47 -6.69
CA TYR A 109 -1.57 -12.26 -5.86
C TYR A 109 -0.55 -12.19 -4.72
N ASN A 110 0.57 -12.94 -4.81
CA ASN A 110 1.59 -13.07 -3.76
C ASN A 110 2.16 -11.75 -3.23
N LYS A 111 2.15 -10.69 -4.04
CA LYS A 111 2.62 -9.35 -3.65
C LYS A 111 1.70 -8.67 -2.63
N ASN A 112 0.40 -8.95 -2.72
CA ASN A 112 -0.62 -8.23 -1.96
C ASN A 112 -1.30 -9.13 -0.90
N ILE A 113 -1.29 -10.44 -1.10
CA ILE A 113 -2.03 -11.40 -0.29
C ILE A 113 -1.08 -12.50 0.18
N HIS A 114 -0.94 -12.61 1.51
CA HIS A 114 -0.07 -13.60 2.13
C HIS A 114 -0.79 -14.90 2.46
N LEU A 115 -2.08 -14.83 2.81
CA LEU A 115 -2.83 -15.98 3.31
C LEU A 115 -4.31 -15.85 2.98
N ILE A 116 -4.94 -16.99 2.68
CA ILE A 116 -6.39 -17.13 2.50
C ILE A 116 -6.88 -18.15 3.52
N LYS A 117 -7.94 -17.81 4.26
CA LYS A 117 -8.60 -18.69 5.22
C LYS A 117 -10.10 -18.71 4.99
N VAL A 118 -10.67 -19.91 5.01
CA VAL A 118 -12.11 -20.15 4.94
C VAL A 118 -12.56 -20.71 6.27
N TYR A 119 -13.48 -19.98 6.90
CA TYR A 119 -14.03 -20.33 8.20
C TYR A 119 -15.32 -21.12 8.02
N THR A 120 -15.36 -22.33 8.57
CA THR A 120 -16.47 -23.28 8.38
C THR A 120 -17.13 -23.69 9.69
N PHE A 121 -18.44 -23.95 9.64
CA PHE A 121 -19.21 -24.54 10.73
C PHE A 121 -19.39 -26.05 10.58
N ASN A 122 -18.96 -26.63 9.46
CA ASN A 122 -19.10 -28.06 9.22
C ASN A 122 -18.10 -28.85 10.09
N PRO A 123 -18.58 -29.66 11.07
CA PRO A 123 -17.71 -30.34 12.00
C PRO A 123 -16.97 -31.53 11.37
N THR A 124 -17.43 -32.06 10.23
CA THR A 124 -16.78 -33.20 9.54
C THR A 124 -15.52 -32.77 8.80
N LEU A 125 -15.32 -31.47 8.59
CA LEU A 125 -14.10 -30.94 7.98
C LEU A 125 -12.92 -30.96 8.96
N LEU A 126 -11.74 -31.17 8.41
CA LEU A 126 -10.49 -31.10 9.16
C LEU A 126 -9.90 -29.70 9.08
N ASP A 127 -9.34 -29.23 10.20
CA ASP A 127 -8.62 -27.97 10.20
C ASP A 127 -7.32 -28.11 9.40
N THR A 128 -7.08 -27.18 8.47
CA THR A 128 -5.86 -27.07 7.68
C THR A 128 -5.31 -25.65 7.75
N GLY A 129 -4.31 -25.31 6.92
CA GLY A 129 -3.84 -23.93 6.80
C GLY A 129 -4.91 -22.99 6.26
N GLU A 130 -5.72 -23.49 5.32
CA GLU A 130 -6.76 -22.76 4.60
C GLU A 130 -8.15 -22.95 5.21
N PHE A 131 -8.50 -24.15 5.68
CA PHE A 131 -9.80 -24.44 6.29
C PHE A 131 -9.70 -24.34 7.82
N VAL A 132 -10.56 -23.52 8.43
CA VAL A 132 -10.56 -23.32 9.88
C VAL A 132 -11.98 -23.47 10.43
N LYS A 133 -12.18 -24.39 11.36
CA LYS A 133 -13.45 -24.54 12.06
C LYS A 133 -13.68 -23.36 12.99
N VAL A 134 -14.91 -22.86 12.96
CA VAL A 134 -15.32 -21.73 13.79
C VAL A 134 -15.53 -22.20 15.23
N ASP A 135 -14.61 -21.81 16.11
CA ASP A 135 -14.73 -22.03 17.55
C ASP A 135 -15.41 -20.84 18.28
N ASN A 136 -15.58 -20.98 19.60
CA ASN A 136 -16.18 -19.94 20.44
C ASN A 136 -15.32 -18.67 20.56
N TYR A 137 -14.02 -18.77 20.29
CA TYR A 137 -13.12 -17.62 20.31
C TYR A 137 -13.28 -16.79 19.03
N ILE A 138 -13.31 -17.43 17.86
CA ILE A 138 -13.51 -16.82 16.55
C ILE A 138 -14.88 -16.13 16.48
N LYS A 139 -15.94 -16.77 17.01
CA LYS A 139 -17.29 -16.18 17.07
C LYS A 139 -17.36 -14.83 17.78
N LYS A 140 -16.45 -14.58 18.72
CA LYS A 140 -16.39 -13.33 19.49
C LYS A 140 -15.52 -12.26 18.82
N GLN A 141 -14.80 -12.60 17.75
CA GLN A 141 -13.93 -11.65 17.07
C GLN A 141 -14.74 -10.62 16.30
N ARG A 142 -14.36 -9.34 16.45
CA ARG A 142 -15.06 -8.22 15.78
C ARG A 142 -15.16 -8.42 14.28
N TRP A 143 -14.07 -8.82 13.62
CA TRP A 143 -14.04 -9.02 12.17
C TRP A 143 -15.04 -10.10 11.71
N PHE A 144 -15.18 -11.18 12.49
CA PHE A 144 -16.10 -12.28 12.19
C PHE A 144 -17.56 -11.85 12.37
N ILE A 145 -17.86 -11.12 13.45
CA ILE A 145 -19.20 -10.57 13.68
C ILE A 145 -19.56 -9.57 12.56
N HIS A 146 -18.61 -8.76 12.10
CA HIS A 146 -18.84 -7.82 11.00
C HIS A 146 -19.07 -8.52 9.67
N SER A 147 -18.37 -9.61 9.34
CA SER A 147 -18.58 -10.34 8.09
C SER A 147 -19.96 -10.98 8.00
N LEU A 148 -20.49 -11.48 9.12
CA LEU A 148 -21.84 -12.06 9.18
C LEU A 148 -22.94 -11.03 8.88
N LYS A 149 -22.76 -9.76 9.26
CA LYS A 149 -23.72 -8.69 8.95
C LYS A 149 -23.77 -8.35 7.47
N GLY A 150 -22.64 -8.45 6.77
CA GLY A 150 -22.56 -8.24 5.33
C GLY A 150 -23.16 -9.40 4.52
N ALA A 151 -23.02 -10.63 5.02
CA ALA A 151 -23.60 -11.82 4.40
C ALA A 151 -25.14 -11.83 4.43
N ALA A 152 -25.78 -11.12 5.37
CA ALA A 152 -27.25 -11.03 5.47
C ALA A 152 -27.88 -10.00 4.52
N LEU A 153 -27.08 -9.27 3.73
CA LEU A 153 -27.53 -8.22 2.80
C LEU A 153 -27.57 -8.68 1.33
N TYR A 154 -27.35 -9.97 1.07
CA TYR A 154 -27.47 -10.64 -0.23
C TYR A 154 -28.17 -11.98 -0.05
#